data_AF-A0A3B5ATB5-F1
#
_entry.id   AF-A0A3B5ATB5-F1
#
_cell.length_a   1.000
_cell.length_b   1.000
_cell.length_c   1.000
_cell.angle_alpha   90.00
_cell.angle_beta   90.00
_cell.angle_gamma   90.00
#
_symmetry.space_group_name_H-M   'P 1'
#
loop_
_entity.id
_entity.type
_entity.pdbx_description
1 polymer ?
#
loop_
_entity_poly.entity_id
_entity_poly.type
_entity_poly.pdbx_seq_one_letter_code
_entity_poly.pdbx_strand_id
1 'polypeptide(L)'
;MAAAMPVCYHGAISRKECEDLMAKKNKDGAYLIRDSETIQGAMCLCVYKQRVVYTYRLLQARTGHFTLLAAGGQEEVFFKTLDDLIRHYKRKNQGLAVHLRHSIKRKTALLIKTITPPEPSPPAEEVEEEEHDYENAPSSSDYVEVLPNQSTQL
;
A
#
# COMPACT_ATOMS: atom_id res chain seq x y z
N MET A 1 0.29 -25.00 -12.78
CA MET A 1 1.15 -24.21 -11.86
C MET A 1 0.65 -22.78 -11.87
N ALA A 2 0.32 -22.21 -10.70
CA ALA A 2 -0.06 -20.81 -10.62
C ALA A 2 1.19 -19.94 -10.80
N ALA A 3 1.19 -19.04 -11.79
CA ALA A 3 2.27 -18.06 -11.92
C ALA A 3 2.17 -17.08 -10.74
N ALA A 4 3.20 -17.03 -9.89
CA ALA A 4 3.28 -16.03 -8.84
C ALA A 4 3.40 -14.64 -9.49
N MET A 5 2.44 -13.76 -9.19
CA MET A 5 2.43 -12.40 -9.74
C MET A 5 3.31 -11.48 -8.89
N PRO A 6 4.11 -10.59 -9.51
CA PRO A 6 4.99 -9.70 -8.78
C PRO A 6 4.18 -8.64 -8.01
N VAL A 7 4.75 -8.11 -6.93
CA VAL A 7 4.11 -7.08 -6.07
C VAL A 7 3.76 -5.77 -6.80
N CYS A 8 4.34 -5.55 -7.98
CA CYS A 8 4.06 -4.41 -8.85
C CYS A 8 2.98 -4.71 -9.90
N TYR A 9 2.30 -5.86 -9.82
CA TYR A 9 1.14 -6.18 -10.65
C TYR A 9 -0.13 -5.61 -10.03
N HIS A 10 -0.90 -4.86 -10.82
CA HIS A 10 -2.11 -4.16 -10.38
C HIS A 10 -3.41 -4.78 -10.92
N GLY A 11 -3.32 -5.77 -11.81
CA GLY A 11 -4.49 -6.32 -12.51
C GLY A 11 -5.06 -5.34 -13.53
N ALA A 12 -6.37 -5.41 -13.74
CA ALA A 12 -7.13 -4.60 -14.68
C ALA A 12 -7.38 -3.16 -14.18
N ILE A 13 -6.31 -2.39 -13.98
CA ILE A 13 -6.41 -0.94 -13.79
C ILE A 13 -6.44 -0.22 -15.14
N SER A 14 -7.18 0.89 -15.20
CA SER A 14 -7.26 1.71 -16.42
C SER A 14 -5.94 2.41 -16.74
N ARG A 15 -5.78 2.84 -18.00
CA ARG A 15 -4.63 3.68 -18.40
C ARG A 15 -4.53 4.94 -17.53
N LYS A 16 -5.66 5.61 -17.27
CA LYS A 16 -5.71 6.84 -16.48
C LYS A 16 -5.26 6.60 -15.04
N GLU A 17 -5.75 5.56 -14.38
CA GLU A 17 -5.32 5.21 -13.02
C GLU A 17 -3.82 4.88 -12.95
N CYS A 18 -3.29 4.20 -13.97
CA CYS A 18 -1.85 3.93 -14.07
C CYS A 18 -1.05 5.24 -14.15
N GLU A 19 -1.47 6.18 -15.00
CA GLU A 19 -0.86 7.49 -15.16
C GLU A 19 -0.90 8.29 -13.85
N ASP A 20 -2.05 8.31 -13.16
CA ASP A 20 -2.22 8.99 -11.88
C ASP A 20 -1.30 8.42 -10.79
N LEU A 21 -1.19 7.08 -10.71
CA LEU A 21 -0.29 6.41 -9.75
C LEU A 21 1.18 6.75 -10.01
N MET A 22 1.58 6.79 -11.28
CA MET A 22 2.95 7.14 -11.68
C MET A 22 3.25 8.62 -11.47
N ALA A 23 2.32 9.49 -11.83
CA ALA A 23 2.41 10.93 -11.62
C ALA A 23 2.51 11.25 -10.13
N LYS A 24 1.74 10.56 -9.27
CA LYS A 24 1.86 10.67 -7.81
C LYS A 24 3.23 10.22 -7.29
N LYS A 25 3.83 9.20 -7.91
CA LYS A 25 5.18 8.73 -7.53
C LYS A 25 6.26 9.72 -7.98
N ASN A 26 6.08 10.34 -9.15
CA ASN A 26 6.95 11.35 -9.76
C ASN A 26 8.45 11.01 -9.73
N LYS A 27 8.80 9.77 -10.12
CA LYS A 27 10.20 9.30 -10.15
C LYS A 27 10.49 8.58 -11.45
N ASP A 28 11.56 8.98 -12.12
CA ASP A 28 12.02 8.31 -13.34
C ASP A 28 12.41 6.85 -13.06
N GLY A 29 11.96 5.96 -13.94
CA GLY A 29 12.09 4.51 -13.75
C GLY A 29 11.07 3.95 -12.76
N ALA A 30 10.05 4.72 -12.36
CA ALA A 30 8.90 4.15 -11.67
C ALA A 30 8.09 3.27 -12.62
N TYR A 31 7.62 2.13 -12.14
CA TYR A 31 6.97 1.14 -13.00
C TYR A 31 5.91 0.32 -12.28
N LEU A 32 4.99 -0.23 -13.06
CA LEU A 32 4.02 -1.24 -12.66
C LEU A 32 3.63 -2.10 -13.87
N ILE A 33 3.01 -3.25 -13.58
CA ILE A 33 2.41 -4.12 -14.59
C ILE A 33 0.90 -4.10 -14.39
N ARG A 34 0.15 -3.97 -15.48
CA ARG A 34 -1.31 -4.01 -15.51
C ARG A 34 -1.81 -4.88 -16.65
N ASP A 35 -3.09 -5.25 -16.62
CA ASP A 35 -3.72 -5.93 -17.75
C ASP A 35 -3.96 -4.95 -18.91
N SER A 36 -3.91 -5.46 -20.14
CA SER A 36 -4.20 -4.67 -21.33
C SER A 36 -5.71 -4.49 -21.48
N GLU A 37 -6.17 -3.24 -21.47
CA GLU A 37 -7.60 -2.90 -21.70
C GLU A 37 -8.08 -3.28 -23.11
N THR A 38 -7.17 -3.36 -24.08
CA THR A 38 -7.50 -3.54 -25.50
C THR A 38 -7.29 -4.96 -26.02
N ILE A 39 -6.54 -5.80 -25.28
CA ILE A 39 -6.19 -7.15 -25.73
C ILE A 39 -6.33 -8.09 -24.55
N GLN A 40 -7.30 -8.99 -24.63
CA GLN A 40 -7.52 -10.01 -23.61
C GLN A 40 -6.30 -10.93 -23.49
N GLY A 41 -5.88 -11.22 -22.26
CA GLY A 41 -4.73 -12.07 -21.97
C GLY A 41 -3.36 -11.40 -22.19
N ALA A 42 -3.31 -10.17 -22.73
CA ALA A 42 -2.09 -9.39 -22.78
C ALA A 42 -1.95 -8.53 -21.53
N MET A 43 -0.71 -8.27 -21.14
CA MET A 43 -0.35 -7.36 -20.06
C MET A 43 0.41 -6.16 -20.63
N CYS A 44 0.58 -5.15 -19.80
CA CYS A 44 1.28 -3.92 -20.11
C CYS A 44 2.29 -3.63 -19.01
N LEU A 45 3.58 -3.53 -19.36
CA LEU A 45 4.58 -2.92 -18.50
C LEU A 45 4.55 -1.42 -18.74
N CYS A 46 4.20 -0.65 -17.72
CA CYS A 46 4.20 0.80 -17.78
C CYS A 46 5.44 1.34 -17.05
N VAL A 47 6.12 2.33 -17.65
CA VAL A 47 7.35 2.94 -17.13
C VAL A 47 7.26 4.46 -17.22
N TYR A 48 7.48 5.14 -16.10
CA TYR A 48 7.46 6.59 -16.01
C TYR A 48 8.84 7.19 -16.29
N LYS A 49 8.88 8.19 -17.17
CA LYS A 49 10.07 9.00 -17.43
C LYS A 49 9.65 10.39 -17.88
N GLN A 50 10.21 11.45 -17.28
CA GLN A 50 10.02 12.83 -17.72
C GLN A 50 8.54 13.22 -17.91
N ARG A 51 7.67 12.86 -16.96
CA ARG A 51 6.20 13.11 -17.01
C ARG A 51 5.43 12.36 -18.09
N VAL A 52 6.06 11.40 -18.76
CA VAL A 52 5.44 10.53 -19.76
C VAL A 52 5.41 9.09 -19.25
N VAL A 53 4.30 8.40 -19.50
CA VAL A 53 4.17 6.96 -19.25
C VAL A 53 4.39 6.19 -20.54
N TYR A 54 5.50 5.46 -20.60
CA TYR A 54 5.81 4.54 -21.68
C TYR A 54 5.14 3.20 -21.41
N THR A 55 4.32 2.74 -22.35
CA THR A 55 3.61 1.46 -22.24
C THR A 55 4.22 0.46 -23.20
N TYR A 56 4.67 -0.66 -22.66
CA TYR A 56 5.25 -1.79 -23.41
C TYR A 56 4.32 -2.98 -23.30
N ARG A 57 4.01 -3.60 -24.44
CA ARG A 57 3.10 -4.75 -24.47
C ARG A 57 3.85 -6.01 -24.03
N LEU A 58 3.30 -6.70 -23.05
CA LEU A 58 3.84 -7.92 -22.48
C LEU A 58 2.91 -9.07 -22.87
N LEU A 59 3.45 -10.03 -23.60
CA LEU A 59 2.71 -11.18 -24.11
C LEU A 59 3.16 -12.45 -23.41
N GLN A 60 2.21 -13.35 -23.16
CA GLN A 60 2.50 -14.69 -22.70
C GLN A 60 2.41 -15.66 -23.89
N ALA A 61 3.50 -16.37 -24.15
CA ALA A 61 3.55 -17.42 -25.15
C ALA A 61 2.78 -18.66 -24.68
N ARG A 62 2.38 -19.52 -25.62
CA ARG A 62 1.72 -20.81 -25.31
C ARG A 62 2.56 -21.72 -24.41
N THR A 63 3.88 -21.57 -24.46
CA THR A 63 4.83 -22.30 -23.62
C THR A 63 4.89 -21.78 -22.18
N GLY A 64 4.14 -20.72 -21.84
CA GLY A 64 4.11 -20.08 -20.52
C GLY A 64 5.16 -18.97 -20.31
N HIS A 65 6.08 -18.80 -21.26
CA HIS A 65 7.10 -17.74 -21.21
C HIS A 65 6.49 -16.36 -21.50
N PHE A 66 7.13 -15.32 -20.98
CA PHE A 66 6.77 -13.92 -21.19
C PHE A 66 7.75 -13.25 -22.14
N THR A 67 7.24 -12.44 -23.05
CA THR A 67 8.05 -11.57 -23.92
C THR A 67 7.55 -10.14 -23.83
N LEU A 68 8.46 -9.18 -23.94
CA LEU A 68 8.15 -7.76 -23.92
C LEU A 68 8.43 -7.14 -25.29
N LEU A 69 7.40 -6.57 -25.89
CA LEU A 69 7.50 -5.81 -27.12
C LEU A 69 8.03 -4.40 -26.80
N ALA A 70 9.35 -4.28 -26.78
CA ALA A 70 10.07 -3.03 -26.65
C ALA A 70 10.38 -2.44 -28.05
N ALA A 71 10.31 -1.12 -28.18
CA ALA A 71 10.72 -0.44 -29.40
C ALA A 71 12.26 -0.43 -29.51
N GLY A 72 12.81 -0.66 -30.71
CA GLY A 72 14.23 -0.42 -30.99
C GLY A 72 15.03 -1.59 -31.59
N GLY A 73 14.41 -2.50 -32.34
CA GLY A 73 15.15 -3.54 -33.10
C GLY A 73 15.99 -4.49 -32.22
N GLN A 74 15.69 -4.55 -30.93
CA GLN A 74 16.32 -5.48 -30.00
C GLN A 74 15.73 -6.87 -30.21
N GLU A 75 16.54 -7.90 -29.97
CA GLU A 75 16.13 -9.29 -30.05
C GLU A 75 15.01 -9.58 -29.04
N GLU A 76 14.02 -10.38 -29.44
CA GLU A 76 12.95 -10.77 -28.53
C GLU A 76 13.49 -11.67 -27.42
N VAL A 77 13.35 -11.23 -26.17
CA VAL A 77 13.81 -12.00 -25.01
C VAL A 77 12.62 -12.70 -24.36
N PHE A 78 12.75 -14.01 -24.16
CA PHE A 78 11.77 -14.83 -23.47
C PHE A 78 12.17 -15.06 -22.01
N PHE A 79 11.23 -14.81 -21.11
CA PHE A 79 11.41 -14.95 -19.67
C PHE A 79 10.49 -16.02 -19.12
N LYS A 80 10.98 -16.84 -18.18
CA LYS A 80 10.16 -17.87 -17.52
C LYS A 80 9.16 -17.26 -16.54
N THR A 81 9.55 -16.16 -15.90
CA THR A 81 8.74 -15.47 -14.88
C THR A 81 8.75 -13.96 -15.12
N LEU A 82 7.73 -13.27 -14.60
CA LEU A 82 7.70 -11.80 -14.62
C LEU A 82 8.81 -11.18 -13.77
N ASP A 83 9.24 -11.86 -12.70
CA ASP A 83 10.37 -11.40 -11.87
C ASP A 83 11.70 -11.41 -12.64
N ASP A 84 11.94 -12.42 -13.47
CA ASP A 84 13.13 -12.48 -14.33
C ASP A 84 13.12 -11.37 -15.38
N LEU A 85 11.95 -11.13 -15.99
CA LEU A 85 11.73 -10.00 -16.90
C LEU A 85 12.06 -8.67 -16.20
N ILE A 86 11.50 -8.44 -15.01
CA ILE A 86 11.76 -7.22 -14.23
C ILE A 86 13.25 -7.10 -13.91
N ARG A 87 13.91 -8.19 -13.49
CA ARG A 87 15.33 -8.19 -13.15
C ARG A 87 16.20 -7.83 -14.35
N HIS A 88 15.85 -8.34 -15.54
CA HIS A 88 16.53 -8.01 -16.79
C HIS A 88 16.44 -6.50 -17.10
N TYR A 89 15.23 -5.95 -17.08
CA TYR A 89 14.96 -4.54 -17.42
C TYR A 89 15.34 -3.51 -16.33
N LYS A 90 15.77 -3.97 -15.14
CA LYS A 90 16.47 -3.11 -14.16
C LYS A 90 17.86 -2.68 -14.63
N ARG A 91 18.46 -3.40 -15.58
CA ARG A 91 19.74 -3.02 -16.19
C ARG A 91 19.54 -1.92 -17.22
N LYS A 92 20.57 -1.09 -17.42
CA LYS A 92 20.56 -0.01 -18.42
C LYS A 92 20.60 -0.60 -19.84
N ASN A 93 20.12 0.18 -20.81
CA ASN A 93 20.24 -0.10 -22.24
C ASN A 93 19.64 -1.45 -22.68
N GLN A 94 18.49 -1.82 -22.14
CA GLN A 94 17.76 -3.05 -22.55
C GLN A 94 16.55 -2.75 -23.46
N GLY A 95 16.51 -1.59 -24.13
CA GLY A 95 15.39 -1.22 -25.02
C GLY A 95 14.19 -0.51 -24.36
N LEU A 96 14.27 -0.19 -23.06
CA LEU A 96 13.29 0.70 -22.42
C LEU A 96 13.72 2.17 -22.49
N ALA A 97 12.75 3.09 -22.43
CA ALA A 97 12.99 4.52 -22.37
C ALA A 97 13.84 4.93 -21.15
N VAL A 98 13.68 4.18 -20.06
CA VAL A 98 14.51 4.20 -18.85
C VAL A 98 14.48 2.82 -18.20
N HIS A 99 15.58 2.43 -17.55
CA HIS A 99 15.65 1.18 -16.79
C HIS A 99 14.73 1.22 -15.55
N LEU A 100 14.27 0.06 -15.12
CA LEU A 100 13.36 -0.06 -13.98
C LEU A 100 14.09 0.26 -12.66
N ARG A 101 13.50 1.13 -11.82
CA ARG A 101 14.10 1.56 -10.55
C ARG A 101 13.14 1.49 -9.37
N HIS A 102 11.91 1.95 -9.54
CA HIS A 102 10.96 2.14 -8.44
C HIS A 102 9.66 1.38 -8.69
N SER A 103 9.51 0.22 -8.06
CA SER A 103 8.24 -0.52 -8.15
C SER A 103 7.12 0.25 -7.46
N ILE A 104 5.98 0.38 -8.14
CA ILE A 104 4.73 0.88 -7.56
C ILE A 104 3.93 -0.34 -7.12
N LYS A 105 3.78 -0.52 -5.80
CA LYS A 105 3.01 -1.63 -5.23
C LYS A 105 1.53 -1.27 -5.21
N ARG A 106 0.66 -2.28 -5.37
CA ARG A 106 -0.80 -2.10 -5.23
C ARG A 106 -1.13 -1.83 -3.76
N LYS A 107 -1.96 -0.82 -3.48
CA LYS A 107 -2.33 -0.45 -2.10
C LYS A 107 -3.05 -1.57 -1.34
N THR A 108 -3.82 -2.42 -2.03
CA THR A 108 -4.47 -3.58 -1.41
C THR A 108 -3.48 -4.59 -0.84
N ALA A 109 -2.23 -4.65 -1.34
CA ALA A 109 -1.19 -5.49 -0.76
C ALA A 109 -0.62 -4.94 0.57
N LEU A 110 -0.85 -3.67 0.90
CA LEU A 110 -0.39 -3.04 2.14
C LEU A 110 -1.41 -3.12 3.27
N LEU A 111 -2.70 -3.30 2.96
CA LEU A 111 -3.77 -3.41 3.96
C LEU A 111 -3.67 -4.68 4.82
N ILE A 112 -2.88 -5.67 4.41
CA ILE A 112 -2.59 -6.88 5.22
C ILE A 112 -1.48 -6.62 6.27
N LYS A 113 -0.73 -5.51 6.17
CA LYS A 113 0.42 -5.24 7.06
C LYS A 113 0.11 -4.39 8.30
N THR A 114 -1.16 -4.09 8.58
CA THR A 114 -1.59 -3.26 9.73
C THR A 114 -2.47 -3.97 10.75
N ILE A 115 -2.48 -5.30 10.78
CA ILE A 115 -2.82 -6.01 12.03
C ILE A 115 -1.50 -6.22 12.77
N THR A 116 -1.00 -5.16 13.41
CA THR A 116 -0.18 -5.32 14.61
C THR A 116 -1.11 -5.91 15.68
N PRO A 117 -0.82 -7.09 16.26
CA PRO A 117 -1.49 -7.52 17.48
C PRO A 117 -1.39 -6.39 18.51
N PRO A 118 -2.46 -6.03 19.23
CA PRO A 118 -2.29 -5.18 20.41
C PRO A 118 -1.27 -5.87 21.31
N GLU A 119 -0.20 -5.14 21.61
CA GLU A 119 0.75 -5.50 22.66
C GLU A 119 -0.07 -5.80 23.93
N PRO A 120 0.19 -6.91 24.64
CA PRO A 120 -0.57 -7.23 25.84
C PRO A 120 -0.29 -6.15 26.89
N SER A 121 -1.32 -5.34 27.17
CA SER A 121 -1.39 -4.56 28.40
C SER A 121 -1.09 -5.48 29.58
N PRO A 122 -0.28 -5.04 30.56
CA PRO A 122 -0.12 -5.80 31.79
C PRO A 122 -1.50 -6.03 32.43
N PRO A 123 -1.72 -7.19 33.09
CA PRO A 123 -3.04 -7.60 33.53
C PRO A 123 -3.57 -6.63 34.57
N ALA A 124 -4.77 -6.10 34.33
CA ALA A 124 -5.56 -5.45 35.36
C ALA A 124 -5.98 -6.54 36.35
N GLU A 125 -5.72 -6.30 37.64
CA GLU A 125 -6.40 -7.03 38.70
C GLU A 125 -7.91 -6.80 38.54
N GLU A 126 -8.61 -7.93 38.48
CA GLU A 126 -10.05 -8.09 38.35
C GLU A 126 -10.75 -7.66 39.64
N VAL A 127 -11.91 -7.03 39.52
CA VAL A 127 -13.16 -7.30 40.28
C VAL A 127 -14.20 -6.28 39.78
N GLU A 128 -15.25 -6.63 39.05
CA GLU A 128 -16.44 -7.46 39.31
C GLU A 128 -17.68 -6.54 39.23
N GLU A 129 -18.76 -7.13 38.74
CA GLU A 129 -20.01 -6.50 38.29
C GLU A 129 -20.92 -6.05 39.45
N GLU A 130 -21.77 -5.04 39.24
CA GLU A 130 -23.18 -4.95 39.70
C GLU A 130 -23.68 -3.50 39.49
N GLU A 131 -24.62 -3.30 38.56
CA GLU A 131 -26.07 -3.20 38.77
C GLU A 131 -26.50 -1.84 39.35
N HIS A 132 -27.07 -1.02 38.46
CA HIS A 132 -27.67 0.26 38.80
C HIS A 132 -29.05 0.00 39.40
N ASP A 133 -29.16 0.08 40.73
CA ASP A 133 -30.45 0.16 41.40
C ASP A 133 -30.58 1.41 42.28
N TYR A 134 -31.80 1.91 42.27
CA TYR A 134 -32.25 3.23 42.64
C TYR A 134 -32.43 3.35 44.16
N GLU A 135 -31.82 4.32 44.85
CA GLU A 135 -32.52 5.00 45.95
C GLU A 135 -31.95 6.37 46.32
N ASN A 136 -32.88 7.22 46.75
CA ASN A 136 -32.83 8.66 46.87
C ASN A 136 -32.65 9.07 48.35
N ALA A 137 -31.69 9.98 48.60
CA ALA A 137 -31.64 10.97 49.69
C ALA A 137 -31.35 10.48 51.15
N PRO A 138 -31.15 11.40 52.13
CA PRO A 138 -30.16 12.48 52.20
C PRO A 138 -29.47 12.56 53.59
N SER A 139 -28.17 12.86 53.67
CA SER A 139 -27.47 13.33 54.90
C SER A 139 -25.98 13.43 54.59
N SER A 140 -25.17 14.37 55.06
CA SER A 140 -25.34 15.55 55.89
C SER A 140 -23.96 16.22 55.88
N SER A 141 -23.89 17.48 55.46
CA SER A 141 -22.94 18.47 56.01
C SER A 141 -21.42 18.17 55.94
N ASP A 142 -20.77 18.63 54.87
CA ASP A 142 -19.40 19.16 54.96
C ASP A 142 -19.45 20.55 55.64
N TYR A 143 -19.39 20.57 56.96
CA TYR A 143 -19.06 21.77 57.73
C TYR A 143 -17.57 21.68 58.06
N VAL A 144 -16.76 22.54 57.47
CA VAL A 144 -15.39 22.78 57.95
C VAL A 144 -15.50 23.89 58.99
N GLU A 145 -15.41 23.52 60.27
CA GLU A 145 -15.23 24.48 61.36
C GLU A 145 -13.91 25.24 61.16
N VAL A 146 -14.01 26.52 60.79
CA VAL A 146 -12.90 27.47 60.89
C VAL A 146 -12.86 28.04 62.30
N LEU A 147 -11.84 27.66 63.07
CA LEU A 147 -11.58 28.22 64.40
C LEU A 147 -11.21 29.71 64.34
N PRO A 148 -11.48 30.49 65.41
CA PRO A 148 -11.63 31.94 65.36
C PRO A 148 -10.33 32.71 65.61
N ASN A 149 -10.17 33.89 65.00
CA ASN A 149 -9.32 34.94 65.54
C ASN A 149 -10.10 36.25 65.80
N GLN A 150 -10.50 36.36 67.06
CA GLN A 150 -10.47 37.57 67.89
C GLN A 150 -10.38 38.95 67.21
N SER A 151 -11.46 39.71 67.44
CA SER A 151 -11.46 41.05 68.04
C SER A 151 -11.06 42.27 67.22
N THR A 152 -11.98 43.25 67.32
CA THR A 152 -11.79 44.71 67.53
C THR A 152 -12.38 45.54 66.38
N GLN A 153 -13.60 46.10 66.52
CA GLN A 153 -13.90 47.50 66.91
C GLN A 153 -13.23 48.52 65.96
N LEU A 154 -13.95 49.38 65.22
CA LEU A 154 -14.99 50.35 65.59
C LEU A 154 -15.93 50.64 64.41
#